data_AF-A0A850P1J7-F1
#
_entry.id   AF-A0A850P1J7-F1
#
_cell.length_a   1.000
_cell.length_b   1.000
_cell.length_c   1.000
_cell.angle_alpha   90.00
_cell.angle_beta   90.00
_cell.angle_gamma   90.00
#
_symmetry.space_group_name_H-M   'P 1'
#
loop_
_entity.id
_entity.type
_entity.pdbx_description
1 polymer ?
#
loop_
_entity_poly.entity_id
_entity_poly.type
_entity_poly.pdbx_seq_one_letter_code
_entity_poly.pdbx_strand_id
1 'polypeptide(L)'
;MTDTPRTVTARIGDDLPRVDVIELANTRRIMHAERHNDGSRMPMFIPTAAWAKLLELHCTGDGTARHPRLAPSRVMDGLEQALGRIMTEVARHDATTDEPLRPAYVVTSDLFGAEGPVDIRMVVDRTTGVACMLAGPPADIAALGLDNVPQG
;
A
#
# COMPACT_ATOMS: atom_id res chain seq x y z
N MET A 1 -25.09 11.11 -8.85
CA MET A 1 -23.74 11.61 -9.17
C MET A 1 -22.86 10.40 -9.42
N THR A 2 -22.63 10.07 -10.69
CA THR A 2 -21.67 9.05 -11.11
C THR A 2 -20.28 9.62 -10.90
N ASP A 3 -19.67 9.28 -9.76
CA ASP A 3 -18.24 9.53 -9.52
C ASP A 3 -17.48 8.54 -10.40
N THR A 4 -17.14 8.95 -11.62
CA THR A 4 -16.29 8.15 -12.50
C THR A 4 -14.97 7.96 -11.75
N PRO A 5 -14.51 6.72 -11.48
CA PRO A 5 -13.19 6.52 -10.91
C PRO A 5 -12.20 7.24 -11.80
N ARG A 6 -11.57 8.29 -11.29
CA ARG A 6 -10.56 9.04 -12.04
C ARG A 6 -9.31 8.20 -12.04
N THR A 7 -9.21 7.28 -12.99
CA THR A 7 -7.96 6.56 -13.26
C THR A 7 -6.93 7.60 -13.64
N VAL A 8 -5.85 7.68 -12.87
CA VAL A 8 -4.70 8.53 -13.17
C VAL A 8 -3.65 7.65 -13.83
N THR A 9 -3.28 7.98 -15.06
CA THR A 9 -2.17 7.30 -15.74
C THR A 9 -0.86 7.74 -15.08
N ALA A 10 -0.10 6.79 -14.56
CA ALA A 10 1.24 7.02 -14.03
C ALA A 10 2.28 6.31 -14.90
N ARG A 11 3.42 6.94 -15.12
CA ARG A 11 4.55 6.31 -15.82
C ARG A 11 5.37 5.50 -14.82
N ILE A 12 5.71 4.27 -15.17
CA ILE A 12 6.60 3.42 -14.37
C ILE A 12 8.01 3.61 -14.90
N GLY A 13 8.95 4.03 -14.04
CA GLY A 13 10.36 4.12 -14.37
C GLY A 13 11.04 2.76 -14.42
N ASP A 14 12.09 2.63 -15.22
CA ASP A 14 12.91 1.40 -15.29
C ASP A 14 13.78 1.19 -14.04
N ASP A 15 13.84 2.18 -13.15
CA ASP A 15 14.63 2.22 -11.92
C ASP A 15 13.89 1.66 -10.69
N LEU A 16 12.63 1.20 -10.85
CA LEU A 16 11.91 0.58 -9.75
C LEU A 16 12.61 -0.72 -9.30
N PRO A 17 12.83 -0.90 -7.98
CA PRO A 17 13.40 -2.12 -7.43
C PRO A 17 12.62 -3.35 -7.85
N ARG A 18 13.33 -4.35 -8.37
CA ARG A 18 12.75 -5.67 -8.66
C ARG A 18 12.80 -6.51 -7.39
N VAL A 19 11.64 -6.93 -6.88
CA VAL A 19 11.53 -7.74 -5.66
C VAL A 19 10.71 -9.01 -5.93
N ASP A 20 10.77 -9.99 -5.04
CA ASP A 20 9.92 -11.19 -5.16
C ASP A 20 8.63 -10.93 -4.40
N VAL A 21 7.67 -10.27 -5.03
CA VAL A 21 6.39 -9.90 -4.37
C VAL A 21 5.59 -11.16 -4.11
N ILE A 22 5.65 -12.12 -5.02
CA ILE A 22 4.99 -13.42 -4.89
C ILE A 22 5.51 -14.17 -3.66
N GLU A 23 6.82 -14.26 -3.46
CA GLU A 23 7.38 -14.91 -2.28
C GLU A 23 7.03 -14.16 -0.99
N LEU A 24 7.07 -12.83 -0.99
CA LEU A 24 6.62 -12.03 0.16
C LEU A 24 5.16 -12.32 0.54
N ALA A 25 4.28 -12.47 -0.46
CA ALA A 25 2.88 -12.82 -0.24
C ALA A 25 2.70 -14.28 0.22
N ASN A 26 3.38 -15.23 -0.42
CA ASN A 26 3.32 -16.66 -0.08
C ASN A 26 3.84 -16.95 1.33
N THR A 27 4.91 -16.26 1.74
CA THR A 27 5.47 -16.33 3.10
C THR A 27 4.71 -15.47 4.11
N ARG A 28 3.58 -14.85 3.69
CA ARG A 28 2.71 -14.02 4.53
C ARG A 28 3.43 -12.85 5.19
N ARG A 29 4.48 -12.32 4.57
CA ARG A 29 5.17 -11.10 5.02
C ARG A 29 4.41 -9.84 4.61
N ILE A 30 3.68 -9.92 3.49
CA ILE A 30 2.77 -8.88 3.01
C ILE A 30 1.36 -9.44 2.79
N MET A 31 0.40 -8.54 2.79
CA MET A 31 -1.01 -8.82 2.55
C MET A 31 -1.54 -7.92 1.44
N HIS A 32 -2.37 -8.45 0.55
CA HIS A 32 -3.11 -7.66 -0.43
C HIS A 32 -4.06 -6.70 0.29
N ALA A 33 -3.96 -5.42 -0.03
CA ALA A 33 -4.72 -4.33 0.58
C ALA A 33 -5.87 -3.85 -0.32
N GLU A 34 -6.34 -4.74 -1.18
CA GLU A 34 -7.48 -4.53 -2.06
C GLU A 34 -8.36 -5.76 -2.04
N ARG A 35 -9.67 -5.54 -1.99
CA ARG A 35 -10.68 -6.57 -2.12
C ARG A 35 -11.06 -6.81 -3.59
N HIS A 36 -10.93 -5.79 -4.44
CA HIS A 36 -11.27 -5.87 -5.85
C HIS A 36 -10.12 -5.35 -6.72
N ASN A 37 -9.42 -6.27 -7.37
CA ASN A 37 -8.50 -5.94 -8.45
C ASN A 37 -9.08 -6.47 -9.76
N ASP A 38 -9.58 -5.57 -10.60
CA ASP A 38 -10.12 -5.86 -11.95
C ASP A 38 -9.00 -5.87 -13.02
N GLY A 39 -7.74 -5.83 -12.60
CA GLY A 39 -6.56 -5.75 -13.46
C GLY A 39 -6.27 -4.35 -13.98
N SER A 40 -7.10 -3.34 -13.66
CA SER A 40 -6.90 -1.97 -14.13
C SER A 40 -6.08 -1.10 -13.17
N ARG A 41 -5.87 -1.56 -11.94
CA ARG A 41 -5.17 -0.82 -10.87
C ARG A 41 -3.89 -1.53 -10.47
N MET A 42 -2.89 -0.73 -10.10
CA MET A 42 -1.64 -1.23 -9.56
C MET A 42 -1.94 -1.97 -8.25
N PRO A 43 -1.56 -3.26 -8.11
CA PRO A 43 -1.74 -4.01 -6.88
C PRO A 43 -1.13 -3.30 -5.67
N MET A 44 -1.89 -3.23 -4.58
CA MET A 44 -1.48 -2.60 -3.34
C MET A 44 -1.32 -3.63 -2.23
N PHE A 45 -0.22 -3.54 -1.49
CA PHE A 45 0.10 -4.42 -0.38
C PHE A 45 0.47 -3.64 0.88
N ILE A 46 0.27 -4.25 2.03
CA ILE A 46 0.81 -3.76 3.32
C ILE A 46 1.59 -4.88 4.01
N PRO A 47 2.56 -4.56 4.90
CA PRO A 47 3.16 -5.55 5.78
C PRO A 47 2.09 -6.26 6.64
N THR A 48 2.21 -7.57 6.79
CA THR A 48 1.28 -8.35 7.63
C THR A 48 1.28 -7.90 9.09
N ALA A 49 2.43 -7.43 9.59
CA ALA A 49 2.53 -6.84 10.93
C ALA A 49 1.68 -5.57 11.07
N ALA A 50 1.64 -4.72 10.04
CA ALA A 50 0.79 -3.53 10.01
C ALA A 50 -0.70 -3.92 9.99
N TRP A 51 -1.06 -4.95 9.22
CA TRP A 51 -2.43 -5.49 9.22
C TRP A 51 -2.86 -6.00 10.60
N ALA A 52 -1.99 -6.75 11.29
CA ALA A 52 -2.29 -7.25 12.63
C ALA A 52 -2.57 -6.12 13.62
N LYS A 53 -1.79 -5.03 13.56
CA LYS A 53 -2.01 -3.83 14.39
C LYS A 53 -3.34 -3.14 14.07
N LEU A 54 -3.74 -3.07 12.79
CA LEU A 54 -5.04 -2.52 12.40
C LEU A 54 -6.20 -3.34 12.96
N LEU A 55 -6.09 -4.68 12.93
CA LEU A 55 -7.09 -5.55 13.54
C LEU A 55 -7.15 -5.38 15.06
N GLU A 56 -6.00 -5.25 15.71
CA GLU A 56 -5.96 -5.00 17.15
C GLU A 56 -6.70 -3.70 17.49
N LEU A 57 -6.34 -2.61 16.79
CA LEU A 57 -6.88 -1.26 16.97
C LEU A 57 -8.39 -1.18 16.73
N HIS A 58 -8.89 -1.80 15.66
CA HIS A 58 -10.27 -1.59 15.19
C HIS A 58 -11.23 -2.75 15.50
N CYS A 59 -10.73 -3.98 15.65
CA CYS A 59 -11.58 -5.15 15.86
C CYS A 59 -11.62 -5.63 17.32
N THR A 60 -10.51 -5.49 18.06
CA THR A 60 -10.37 -6.16 19.37
C THR A 60 -10.46 -5.23 20.58
N GLY A 61 -10.20 -3.92 20.43
CA GLY A 61 -10.25 -2.95 21.55
C GLY A 61 -11.63 -2.79 22.18
N ASP A 62 -11.73 -2.10 23.32
CA ASP A 62 -13.01 -1.82 23.99
C ASP A 62 -13.83 -0.81 23.17
N GLY A 63 -14.68 -1.34 22.29
CA GLY A 63 -15.50 -0.52 21.40
C GLY A 63 -16.30 0.51 22.19
N THR A 64 -16.14 1.79 21.85
CA THR A 64 -16.92 2.88 22.43
C THR A 64 -18.07 3.24 21.51
N ALA A 65 -19.08 3.95 22.01
CA ALA A 65 -20.17 4.46 21.14
C ALA A 65 -19.65 5.35 19.99
N ARG A 66 -18.48 5.99 20.17
CA ARG A 66 -17.81 6.82 19.16
C ARG A 66 -16.91 6.01 18.21
N HIS A 67 -16.38 4.88 18.67
CA HIS A 67 -15.51 3.98 17.92
C HIS A 67 -15.95 2.53 18.13
N PRO A 68 -17.02 2.09 17.44
CA PRO A 68 -17.51 0.73 17.57
C PRO A 68 -16.48 -0.25 16.98
N ARG A 69 -16.45 -1.47 17.53
CA ARG A 69 -15.65 -2.57 16.95
C ARG A 69 -16.08 -2.80 15.51
N LEU A 70 -15.10 -2.88 14.63
CA LEU A 70 -15.32 -3.15 13.22
C LEU A 70 -15.10 -4.63 12.92
N ALA A 71 -15.86 -5.15 11.95
CA ALA A 71 -15.51 -6.43 11.35
C ALA A 71 -14.21 -6.27 10.52
N PRO A 72 -13.35 -7.29 10.42
CA PRO A 72 -12.12 -7.23 9.61
C PRO A 72 -12.35 -6.77 8.16
N SER A 73 -13.48 -7.17 7.56
CA SER A 73 -13.86 -6.72 6.21
C SER A 73 -14.06 -5.21 6.11
N ARG A 74 -14.59 -4.56 7.15
CA ARG A 74 -14.74 -3.09 7.18
C ARG A 74 -13.41 -2.38 7.32
N VAL A 75 -12.46 -2.97 8.05
CA VAL A 75 -11.09 -2.45 8.13
C VAL A 75 -10.41 -2.54 6.77
N MET A 76 -10.59 -3.67 6.06
CA MET A 76 -10.09 -3.83 4.69
C MET A 76 -10.71 -2.82 3.71
N ASP A 77 -12.03 -2.63 3.75
CA ASP A 77 -12.71 -1.64 2.88
C ASP A 77 -12.15 -0.22 3.11
N GLY A 78 -11.90 0.16 4.37
CA GLY A 78 -11.30 1.45 4.73
C GLY A 78 -9.84 1.58 4.30
N LEU A 79 -9.06 0.50 4.45
CA LEU A 79 -7.67 0.43 4.02
C LEU A 79 -7.54 0.60 2.50
N GLU A 80 -8.34 -0.14 1.71
CA GLU A 80 -8.38 -0.03 0.25
C GLU A 80 -8.68 1.40 -0.18
N GLN A 81 -9.67 2.05 0.45
CA GLN A 81 -10.03 3.42 0.15
C GLN A 81 -8.92 4.42 0.51
N ALA A 82 -8.28 4.26 1.66
CA ALA A 82 -7.22 5.16 2.11
C ALA A 82 -5.98 5.04 1.22
N LEU A 83 -5.54 3.82 0.91
CA LEU A 83 -4.41 3.58 0.01
C LEU A 83 -4.70 4.07 -1.41
N GLY A 84 -5.92 3.86 -1.92
CA GLY A 84 -6.32 4.37 -3.22
C GLY A 84 -6.28 5.90 -3.30
N ARG A 85 -6.65 6.61 -2.22
CA ARG A 85 -6.51 8.08 -2.14
C ARG A 85 -5.05 8.51 -2.13
N ILE A 86 -4.22 7.87 -1.29
CA ILE A 86 -2.78 8.13 -1.23
C ILE A 86 -2.15 7.95 -2.62
N MET A 87 -2.45 6.84 -3.29
CA MET A 87 -1.91 6.55 -4.62
C MET A 87 -2.39 7.54 -5.67
N THR A 88 -3.65 7.99 -5.59
CA THR A 88 -4.16 9.04 -6.48
C THR A 88 -3.38 10.34 -6.32
N GLU A 89 -3.07 10.73 -5.08
CA GLU A 89 -2.30 11.96 -4.82
C GLU A 89 -0.83 11.84 -5.24
N VAL A 90 -0.20 10.69 -5.00
CA VAL A 90 1.16 10.39 -5.50
C VAL A 90 1.19 10.47 -7.03
N ALA A 91 0.27 9.77 -7.71
CA ALA A 91 0.21 9.75 -9.17
C ALA A 91 -0.07 11.15 -9.75
N ARG A 92 -0.92 11.95 -9.09
CA ARG A 92 -1.18 13.34 -9.49
C ARG A 92 0.05 14.21 -9.36
N HIS A 93 0.79 14.10 -8.24
CA HIS A 93 2.01 14.87 -8.02
C HIS A 93 3.00 14.66 -9.17
N ASP A 94 3.31 13.41 -9.50
CA ASP A 94 4.31 13.11 -10.53
C ASP A 94 3.78 13.38 -11.95
N ALA A 95 2.48 13.16 -12.20
CA ALA A 95 1.88 13.50 -13.49
C ALA A 95 1.92 15.02 -13.77
N THR A 96 1.84 15.87 -12.73
CA THR A 96 1.98 17.32 -12.94
C THR A 96 3.39 17.75 -13.36
N THR A 97 4.40 16.93 -13.08
CA THR A 97 5.80 17.18 -13.43
C THR A 97 6.29 16.35 -14.62
N ASP A 98 5.42 15.55 -15.25
CA ASP A 98 5.77 14.52 -16.27
C ASP A 98 6.90 13.58 -15.81
N GLU A 99 6.99 13.33 -14.50
CA GLU A 99 7.97 12.42 -13.92
C GLU A 99 7.39 11.00 -13.81
N PRO A 100 8.22 9.95 -13.98
CA PRO A 100 7.82 8.60 -13.61
C PRO A 100 7.63 8.47 -12.10
N LEU A 101 6.86 7.46 -11.68
CA LEU A 101 6.75 7.09 -10.27
C LEU A 101 8.14 6.81 -9.71
N ARG A 102 8.44 7.46 -8.59
CA ARG A 102 9.68 7.29 -7.84
C ARG A 102 9.66 5.97 -7.07
N PRO A 103 10.83 5.37 -6.82
CA PRO A 103 10.92 4.13 -6.03
C PRO A 103 10.35 4.23 -4.61
N ALA A 104 10.33 5.43 -4.02
CA ALA A 104 9.90 5.64 -2.65
C ALA A 104 9.24 7.00 -2.43
N TYR A 105 8.22 7.00 -1.57
CA TYR A 105 7.57 8.19 -1.03
C TYR A 105 7.39 8.04 0.47
N VAL A 106 7.24 9.16 1.14
CA VAL A 106 6.82 9.22 2.55
C VAL A 106 5.68 10.21 2.65
N VAL A 107 4.57 9.77 3.25
CA VAL A 107 3.41 10.63 3.55
C VAL A 107 3.14 10.65 5.05
N THR A 108 2.55 11.71 5.56
CA THR A 108 2.06 11.75 6.94
C THR A 108 0.59 11.32 6.95
N SER A 109 0.24 10.32 7.76
CA SER A 109 -1.10 9.78 7.85
C SER A 109 -1.33 9.07 9.19
N ASP A 110 -2.59 9.04 9.62
CA ASP A 110 -3.10 8.25 10.75
C ASP A 110 -3.54 6.83 10.34
N LEU A 111 -3.27 6.41 9.09
CA LEU A 111 -3.74 5.14 8.53
C LEU A 111 -3.41 3.93 9.41
N PHE A 112 -2.24 3.92 10.07
CA PHE A 112 -1.77 2.81 10.90
C PHE A 112 -1.79 3.13 12.42
N GLY A 113 -2.61 4.10 12.85
CA GLY A 113 -2.78 4.45 14.26
C GLY A 113 -2.66 5.95 14.51
N ALA A 114 -1.72 6.35 15.38
CA ALA A 114 -1.43 7.76 15.57
C ALA A 114 -0.86 8.37 14.29
N GLU A 115 -1.16 9.66 14.04
CA GLU A 115 -0.62 10.39 12.89
C GLU A 115 0.91 10.30 12.87
N GLY A 116 1.47 9.82 11.76
CA GLY A 116 2.88 9.58 11.62
C GLY A 116 3.30 9.26 10.18
N PRO A 117 4.58 8.95 9.95
CA PRO A 117 5.07 8.62 8.62
C PRO A 117 4.52 7.27 8.15
N VAL A 118 4.14 7.23 6.88
CA VAL A 118 3.83 6.03 6.11
C VAL A 118 4.77 5.99 4.92
N ASP A 119 5.60 4.96 4.89
CA ASP A 119 6.50 4.69 3.79
C ASP A 119 5.72 3.98 2.67
N ILE A 120 5.92 4.47 1.45
CA ILE A 120 5.35 3.89 0.23
C ILE A 120 6.52 3.48 -0.66
N ARG A 121 6.56 2.20 -1.04
CA ARG A 121 7.59 1.64 -1.92
C ARG A 121 6.93 1.19 -3.21
N MET A 122 7.42 1.74 -4.32
CA MET A 122 7.06 1.27 -5.67
C MET A 122 8.08 0.21 -6.06
N VAL A 123 7.60 -0.98 -6.40
CA VAL A 123 8.46 -2.10 -6.78
C VAL A 123 7.89 -2.79 -8.02
N VAL A 124 8.71 -3.57 -8.70
CA VAL A 124 8.28 -4.47 -9.76
C VAL A 124 8.46 -5.89 -9.28
N ASP A 125 7.42 -6.72 -9.40
CA ASP A 125 7.57 -8.15 -9.16
C ASP A 125 8.51 -8.75 -10.22
N ARG A 126 9.60 -9.36 -9.77
CA ARG A 126 10.66 -9.87 -10.65
C ARG A 126 10.16 -10.99 -11.58
N THR A 127 9.12 -11.71 -11.17
CA THR A 127 8.61 -12.89 -11.87
C THR A 127 7.60 -12.50 -12.95
N THR A 128 6.70 -11.57 -12.64
CA THR A 128 5.58 -11.19 -13.51
C THR A 128 5.81 -9.87 -14.25
N GLY A 129 6.76 -9.05 -13.79
CA GLY A 129 6.97 -7.69 -14.32
C GLY A 129 5.88 -6.70 -13.92
N VAL A 130 4.95 -7.08 -13.05
CA VAL A 130 3.86 -6.22 -12.58
C VAL A 130 4.41 -5.25 -11.54
N ALA A 131 4.14 -3.95 -11.71
CA ALA A 131 4.43 -2.95 -10.70
C ALA A 131 3.44 -3.08 -9.53
N CYS A 132 3.93 -2.93 -8.31
CA CYS A 132 3.18 -3.07 -7.07
C CYS A 132 3.54 -1.91 -6.12
N MET A 133 2.57 -1.50 -5.30
CA MET A 133 2.79 -0.58 -4.19
C MET A 133 2.83 -1.35 -2.88
N LEU A 134 3.83 -1.08 -2.03
CA LEU A 134 3.83 -1.48 -0.63
C LEU A 134 3.72 -0.24 0.25
N ALA A 135 2.77 -0.22 1.17
CA ALA A 135 2.60 0.87 2.12
C ALA A 135 2.60 0.37 3.57
N GLY A 136 3.26 1.09 4.47
CA GLY A 136 3.27 0.71 5.88
C GLY A 136 4.08 1.65 6.76
N PRO A 137 4.04 1.46 8.08
CA PRO A 137 4.95 2.14 8.99
C PRO A 137 6.41 1.86 8.60
N PRO A 138 7.34 2.84 8.72
CA PRO A 138 8.72 2.69 8.27
C PRO A 138 9.43 1.45 8.81
N ALA A 139 9.23 1.12 10.09
CA ALA A 139 9.83 -0.06 10.71
C ALA A 139 9.32 -1.37 10.08
N ASP A 140 8.03 -1.43 9.73
CA ASP A 140 7.42 -2.62 9.13
C ASP A 140 7.85 -2.78 7.66
N ILE A 141 8.02 -1.67 6.92
CA ILE A 141 8.59 -1.67 5.56
C ILE A 141 10.07 -2.08 5.58
N ALA A 142 10.88 -1.51 6.47
CA ALA A 142 12.30 -1.85 6.58
C ALA A 142 12.50 -3.35 6.89
N ALA A 143 11.63 -3.93 7.73
CA ALA A 143 11.64 -5.35 8.05
C ALA A 143 11.37 -6.28 6.85
N LEU A 144 10.84 -5.76 5.73
CA LEU A 144 10.68 -6.52 4.49
C LEU A 144 12.02 -6.76 3.78
N GLY A 145 13.04 -5.93 4.03
CA GLY A 145 14.38 -6.08 3.43
C GLY A 145 14.39 -5.85 1.91
N LEU A 146 13.55 -4.94 1.43
CA LEU A 146 13.36 -4.67 -0.01
C LEU A 146 14.65 -4.17 -0.70
N ASP A 147 15.56 -3.56 0.06
CA ASP A 147 16.79 -2.96 -0.46
C ASP A 147 17.93 -3.97 -0.63
N ASN A 148 17.73 -5.22 -0.21
CA ASN A 148 18.75 -6.28 -0.24
C ASN A 148 18.66 -7.18 -1.49
N VAL A 149 17.96 -6.78 -2.55
CA VAL A 149 17.86 -7.61 -3.75
C VAL A 149 19.09 -7.38 -4.64
N PRO A 150 19.88 -8.43 -4.96
CA PRO A 150 21.00 -8.30 -5.87
C PRO A 150 20.50 -7.79 -7.22
N GLN A 151 21.17 -6.76 -7.76
CA GLN A 151 21.05 -6.39 -9.16
C GLN A 151 21.73 -7.51 -9.97
N GLY A 152 20.95 -8.52 -10.36
CA GLY A 152 21.37 -9.64 -11.21
C GLY A 152 20.82 -9.48 -12.61
#